data_AF-A0A7J4NEN7-F1
#
_entry.id   AF-A0A7J4NEN7-F1
#
_cell.length_a   1.000
_cell.length_b   1.000
_cell.length_c   1.000
_cell.angle_alpha   90.00
_cell.angle_beta   90.00
_cell.angle_gamma   90.00
#
_symmetry.space_group_name_H-M   'P 1'
#
loop_
_entity.id
_entity.type
_entity.pdbx_description
1 polymer ?
#
loop_
_entity_poly.entity_id
_entity_poly.type
_entity_poly.pdbx_seq_one_letter_code
_entity_poly.pdbx_strand_id
1 'polypeptide(L)'
;VVENGCEFGIGMDGDGDRIGVVDENGNFVHPDRLMALFAADILVDRRGGTEAERVVFYDVKCSMALEEAIRESGGIPRMVRTGHSFMKRELKDNPNSPMAG
;
A
#
# COMPACT_ATOMS: atom_id res chain seq x y z
N VAL A 1 -14.81 -0.78 17.93
CA VAL A 1 -15.63 -1.15 16.75
C VAL A 1 -16.83 -1.98 17.17
N VAL A 2 -16.62 -3.22 17.64
CA VAL A 2 -17.69 -4.16 18.06
C VAL A 2 -18.73 -3.56 19.00
N GLU A 3 -18.29 -2.92 20.11
CA GLU A 3 -19.21 -2.33 21.10
C GLU A 3 -20.16 -1.28 20.51
N ASN A 4 -19.70 -0.52 19.52
CA ASN A 4 -20.45 0.56 18.90
C ASN A 4 -21.10 0.17 17.56
N GLY A 5 -20.97 -1.10 17.13
CA GLY A 5 -21.48 -1.57 15.85
C GLY A 5 -20.92 -0.82 14.64
N CYS A 6 -19.66 -0.38 14.67
CA CYS A 6 -19.04 0.34 13.56
C CYS A 6 -18.63 -0.61 12.41
N GLU A 7 -18.57 -0.10 11.18
CA GLU A 7 -18.16 -0.88 9.99
C GLU A 7 -16.65 -1.16 9.93
N PHE A 8 -15.83 -0.28 10.50
CA PHE A 8 -14.39 -0.48 10.66
C PHE A 8 -13.84 0.49 11.70
N GLY A 9 -12.56 0.34 12.05
CA GLY A 9 -11.86 1.27 12.94
C GLY A 9 -10.46 1.59 12.44
N ILE A 10 -10.01 2.82 12.65
CA ILE A 10 -8.66 3.29 12.34
C ILE A 10 -8.03 3.84 13.62
N GLY A 11 -6.81 3.41 13.93
CA GLY A 11 -5.95 4.01 14.94
C GLY A 11 -4.69 4.60 14.30
N MET A 12 -4.18 5.70 14.83
CA MET A 12 -2.94 6.36 14.40
C MET A 12 -1.89 6.29 15.51
N ASP A 13 -0.62 6.36 15.15
CA ASP A 13 0.45 6.53 16.12
C ASP A 13 0.68 8.00 16.52
N GLY A 14 1.70 8.27 17.33
CA GLY A 14 1.84 9.55 18.05
C GLY A 14 2.12 10.76 17.16
N ASP A 15 2.83 10.58 16.04
CA ASP A 15 3.09 11.62 15.03
C ASP A 15 2.19 11.47 13.79
N GLY A 16 1.38 10.41 13.73
CA GLY A 16 0.36 10.21 12.70
C GLY A 16 0.94 9.79 11.35
N ASP A 17 2.15 9.23 11.32
CA ASP A 17 2.77 8.71 10.10
C ASP A 17 2.35 7.26 9.79
N ARG A 18 1.69 6.59 10.74
CA ARG A 18 1.15 5.23 10.58
C ARG A 18 -0.30 5.12 10.99
N ILE A 19 -0.95 4.14 10.36
CA ILE A 19 -2.28 3.69 10.72
C ILE A 19 -2.32 2.18 10.99
N GLY A 20 -3.21 1.79 11.91
CA GLY A 20 -3.69 0.42 12.06
C GLY A 20 -5.19 0.38 11.81
N VAL A 21 -5.66 -0.65 11.13
CA VAL A 21 -7.08 -0.80 10.75
C VAL A 21 -7.64 -2.09 11.32
N VAL A 22 -8.89 -2.04 11.78
CA VAL A 22 -9.66 -3.23 12.18
C VAL A 22 -10.99 -3.28 11.42
N ASP A 23 -11.46 -4.49 11.13
CA ASP A 23 -12.76 -4.72 10.50
C ASP A 23 -13.94 -4.58 11.49
N GLU A 24 -15.17 -4.75 11.02
CA GLU A 24 -16.41 -4.66 11.81
C GLU A 24 -16.46 -5.66 12.97
N ASN A 25 -15.77 -6.79 12.83
CA ASN A 25 -15.67 -7.84 13.84
C ASN A 25 -14.52 -7.58 14.83
N GLY A 26 -13.75 -6.51 14.63
CA GLY A 26 -12.59 -6.15 15.44
C GLY A 26 -11.32 -6.92 15.09
N ASN A 27 -11.28 -7.64 13.96
CA ASN A 27 -10.06 -8.31 13.53
C ASN A 27 -9.08 -7.30 12.94
N PHE A 28 -7.79 -7.52 13.21
CA PHE A 28 -6.73 -6.68 12.66
C PHE A 28 -6.56 -6.90 11.15
N VAL A 29 -6.55 -5.80 10.39
CA VAL A 29 -6.27 -5.82 8.96
C VAL A 29 -4.78 -5.60 8.76
N HIS A 30 -4.09 -6.62 8.25
CA HIS A 30 -2.65 -6.54 7.97
C HIS A 30 -2.33 -5.43 6.96
N PRO A 31 -1.29 -4.61 7.19
CA PRO A 31 -0.91 -3.50 6.32
C PRO A 31 -0.74 -3.89 4.85
N ASP A 32 -0.19 -5.07 4.57
CA ASP A 32 -0.03 -5.58 3.19
C ASP A 32 -1.37 -5.69 2.45
N ARG A 33 -2.47 -5.98 3.15
CA ARG A 33 -3.82 -6.03 2.55
C ARG A 33 -4.34 -4.63 2.23
N LEU A 34 -4.07 -3.65 3.09
CA LEU A 34 -4.40 -2.26 2.82
C LEU A 34 -3.60 -1.74 1.62
N MET A 35 -2.30 -2.06 1.58
CA MET A 35 -1.42 -1.72 0.46
C MET A 35 -1.90 -2.35 -0.85
N ALA A 36 -2.31 -3.61 -0.83
CA ALA A 36 -2.89 -4.28 -1.99
C ALA A 36 -4.19 -3.60 -2.46
N LEU A 37 -5.07 -3.23 -1.52
CA LEU A 37 -6.31 -2.51 -1.81
C LEU A 37 -6.03 -1.15 -2.47
N PHE A 38 -5.09 -0.37 -1.91
CA PHE A 38 -4.73 0.94 -2.47
C PHE A 38 -4.05 0.82 -3.83
N ALA A 39 -3.13 -0.15 -3.98
CA ALA A 39 -2.49 -0.41 -5.26
C ALA A 39 -3.52 -0.79 -6.33
N ALA A 40 -4.48 -1.66 -6.00
CA ALA A 40 -5.55 -2.04 -6.91
C ALA A 40 -6.36 -0.82 -7.37
N ASP A 41 -6.84 0.00 -6.43
CA ASP A 41 -7.63 1.20 -6.71
C ASP A 41 -6.86 2.19 -7.61
N ILE A 42 -5.62 2.50 -7.26
CA ILE A 42 -4.79 3.46 -7.99
C ILE A 42 -4.42 2.93 -9.39
N LEU A 43 -4.20 1.62 -9.55
CA LEU A 43 -3.78 1.04 -10.83
C LEU A 43 -4.91 0.88 -11.84
N VAL A 44 -6.19 0.86 -11.41
CA VAL A 44 -7.35 0.75 -12.33
C VAL A 44 -7.28 1.77 -13.46
N ASP A 45 -7.01 3.03 -13.13
CA ASP A 45 -6.94 4.13 -14.11
C ASP A 45 -5.62 4.17 -14.90
N ARG A 46 -4.64 3.34 -14.54
CA ARG A 46 -3.26 3.39 -15.05
C ARG A 46 -2.86 2.15 -15.86
N ARG A 47 -3.78 1.21 -16.09
CA ARG A 47 -3.49 -0.05 -16.82
C ARG A 47 -2.93 0.18 -18.23
N GLY A 48 -3.37 1.23 -18.91
CA GLY A 48 -2.88 1.64 -20.24
C GLY A 48 -1.71 2.62 -20.22
N GLY A 49 -1.25 3.03 -19.03
CA GLY A 49 -0.15 3.95 -18.85
C GLY A 49 1.22 3.34 -19.17
N THR A 50 2.24 4.19 -19.14
CA THR A 50 3.64 3.80 -19.27
C THR A 50 4.07 2.87 -18.13
N GLU A 51 5.20 2.17 -18.31
CA GLU A 51 5.78 1.37 -17.22
C GLU A 51 5.99 2.22 -15.96
N ALA A 52 6.51 3.45 -16.10
CA ALA A 52 6.78 4.35 -14.97
C ALA A 52 5.50 4.69 -14.17
N GLU A 53 4.37 4.87 -14.83
CA GLU A 53 3.05 5.15 -14.21
C GLU A 53 2.44 3.93 -13.52
N ARG A 54 3.02 2.74 -13.76
CA ARG A 54 2.55 1.46 -13.21
C ARG A 54 3.49 0.90 -12.16
N VAL A 55 4.65 1.52 -11.92
CA VAL A 55 5.60 1.08 -10.89
C VAL A 55 5.05 1.35 -9.50
N VAL A 56 4.94 0.30 -8.68
CA VAL A 56 4.63 0.42 -7.25
C VAL A 56 5.84 -0.03 -6.44
N PHE A 57 6.38 0.86 -5.61
CA PHE A 57 7.49 0.52 -4.73
C PHE A 57 6.99 -0.09 -3.43
N TYR A 58 7.65 -1.15 -2.95
CA TYR A 58 7.27 -1.78 -1.70
C TYR A 58 8.44 -2.30 -0.86
N ASP A 59 8.28 -2.37 0.47
CA ASP A 59 9.36 -2.80 1.39
C ASP A 59 9.70 -4.30 1.25
N VAL A 60 10.98 -4.66 1.40
CA VAL A 60 11.44 -6.07 1.53
C VAL A 60 10.74 -6.87 2.64
N LYS A 61 10.11 -6.21 3.63
CA LYS A 61 9.38 -6.87 4.73
C LYS A 61 7.94 -7.27 4.38
N CYS A 62 7.38 -6.77 3.28
CA CYS A 62 6.01 -7.11 2.90
C CYS A 62 5.90 -8.58 2.51
N SER A 63 4.71 -9.13 2.70
CA SER A 63 4.34 -10.45 2.20
C SER A 63 4.43 -10.52 0.68
N MET A 64 4.74 -11.71 0.16
CA MET A 64 4.70 -12.01 -1.28
C MET A 64 3.30 -11.77 -1.88
N ALA A 65 2.25 -11.83 -1.07
CA ALA A 65 0.88 -11.54 -1.51
C ALA A 65 0.70 -10.11 -2.05
N LEU A 66 1.48 -9.14 -1.55
CA LEU A 66 1.43 -7.77 -2.06
C LEU A 66 2.00 -7.69 -3.48
N GLU A 67 3.10 -8.38 -3.75
CA GLU A 67 3.69 -8.41 -5.10
C GLU A 67 2.71 -8.99 -6.12
N GLU A 68 2.05 -10.10 -5.77
CA GLU A 68 1.04 -10.75 -6.61
C GLU A 68 -0.13 -9.81 -6.88
N ALA A 69 -0.70 -9.19 -5.84
CA ALA A 69 -1.81 -8.25 -5.97
C ALA A 69 -1.48 -7.04 -6.85
N ILE A 70 -0.26 -6.50 -6.77
CA ILE A 70 0.21 -5.42 -7.64
C ILE A 70 0.21 -5.90 -9.10
N ARG A 71 0.75 -7.10 -9.39
CA ARG A 71 0.80 -7.64 -10.76
C ARG A 71 -0.61 -7.89 -11.32
N GLU A 72 -1.50 -8.49 -10.54
CA GLU A 72 -2.90 -8.75 -10.92
C GLU A 72 -3.67 -7.46 -11.20
N SER A 73 -3.34 -6.39 -10.49
CA SER A 73 -3.91 -5.05 -10.69
C SER A 73 -3.35 -4.34 -11.94
N GLY A 74 -2.38 -4.94 -12.62
CA GLY A 74 -1.69 -4.36 -13.78
C GLY A 74 -0.50 -3.48 -13.39
N GLY A 75 -0.01 -3.54 -12.16
CA GLY A 75 1.18 -2.81 -11.72
C GLY A 75 2.49 -3.54 -12.02
N ILE A 76 3.59 -2.84 -11.79
CA ILE A 76 4.96 -3.36 -11.88
C ILE A 76 5.59 -3.21 -10.48
N PRO A 77 5.65 -4.30 -9.70
CA PRO A 77 6.16 -4.22 -8.34
C PRO A 77 7.68 -4.02 -8.35
N ARG A 78 8.17 -3.08 -7.52
CA ARG A 78 9.59 -2.82 -7.31
C ARG A 78 9.92 -2.87 -5.83
N MET A 79 10.62 -3.90 -5.42
CA MET A 79 11.04 -4.08 -4.03
C MET A 79 12.15 -3.08 -3.67
N VAL A 80 12.02 -2.45 -2.49
CA VAL A 80 12.95 -1.45 -1.95
C VAL A 80 13.42 -1.89 -0.58
N ARG A 81 14.72 -1.68 -0.29
CA ARG A 81 15.29 -1.93 1.04
C ARG A 81 14.51 -1.19 2.13
N THR A 82 14.45 -1.78 3.32
CA THR A 82 13.73 -1.18 4.44
C THR A 82 14.18 0.23 4.79
N GLY A 83 13.20 1.10 5.01
CA GLY A 83 13.35 2.43 5.60
C GLY A 83 12.63 3.52 4.80
N HIS A 84 11.86 4.36 5.48
CA HIS A 84 11.03 5.40 4.85
C HIS A 84 11.85 6.37 3.97
N SER A 85 13.12 6.61 4.29
CA SER A 85 14.01 7.48 3.50
C SER A 85 14.32 6.91 2.12
N PHE A 86 14.43 5.59 1.99
CA PHE A 86 14.69 4.94 0.70
C PHE A 86 13.44 5.03 -0.19
N MET A 87 12.27 4.71 0.36
CA MET A 87 11.01 4.87 -0.38
C MET A 87 10.75 6.30 -0.84
N LYS A 88 10.97 7.30 0.04
CA LYS A 88 10.85 8.71 -0.33
C LYS A 88 11.83 9.09 -1.45
N ARG A 89 13.03 8.51 -1.46
CA ARG A 89 14.00 8.73 -2.55
C ARG A 89 13.53 8.10 -3.85
N GLU A 90 13.03 6.87 -3.82
CA GLU A 90 12.50 6.21 -5.02
C GLU A 90 11.33 7.00 -5.63
N LEU A 91 10.40 7.50 -4.82
CA LEU A 91 9.33 8.37 -5.31
C LEU A 91 9.84 9.70 -5.89
N LYS A 92 10.86 10.30 -5.26
CA LYS A 92 11.46 11.55 -5.74
C LYS A 92 12.17 11.37 -7.08
N ASP A 93 12.90 10.27 -7.23
CA ASP A 93 13.68 9.96 -8.44
C ASP A 93 12.77 9.40 -9.55
N ASN A 94 11.59 8.86 -9.20
CA ASN A 94 10.59 8.32 -10.13
C ASN A 94 9.23 9.03 -9.94
N PRO A 95 9.09 10.32 -10.33
CA PRO A 95 7.91 11.13 -10.03
C PRO A 95 6.61 10.67 -10.70
N ASN A 96 6.70 9.79 -11.70
CA ASN A 96 5.53 9.20 -12.35
C ASN A 96 4.99 7.98 -11.59
N SER A 97 5.74 7.43 -10.63
CA SER A 97 5.28 6.29 -9.85
C SER A 97 4.10 6.69 -8.97
N PRO A 98 3.00 5.93 -8.98
CA PRO A 98 1.80 6.28 -8.24
C PRO A 98 1.94 6.22 -6.72
N MET A 99 2.77 5.32 -6.18
CA MET A 99 2.81 5.06 -4.74
C MET A 99 4.05 4.27 -4.29
N ALA A 100 4.34 4.38 -2.99
CA ALA A 100 5.28 3.52 -2.28
C ALA A 100 4.73 3.18 -0.89
N GLY A 101 4.99 1.98 -0.37
CA GLY A 101 4.70 1.67 1.04
C GLY A 101 5.23 0.34 1.54
#